data_AF-A0A7C5W700-F1
#
_entry.id   AF-A0A7C5W700-F1
#
_cell.length_a   1.000
_cell.length_b   1.000
_cell.length_c   1.000
_cell.angle_alpha   90.00
_cell.angle_beta   90.00
_cell.angle_gamma   90.00
#
_symmetry.space_group_name_H-M   'P 1'
#
loop_
_entity.id
_entity.type
_entity.pdbx_description
1 polymer ?
#
loop_
_entity_poly.entity_id
_entity_poly.type
_entity_poly.pdbx_seq_one_letter_code
_entity_poly.pdbx_strand_id
1 'polypeptide(L)'
;MFSALAAFAEFHQAGNLKADQMTFINQIVMHFEQSGTIEAGMLFESPFINVNDQGLPGIFDEAAAIRIMQLIERINWSAEVG
;
A
#
# COMPACT_ATOMS: atom_id res chain seq x y z
N MET A 1 1.30 -18.17 -5.36
CA MET A 1 1.45 -16.77 -5.79
C MET A 1 0.64 -15.91 -4.83
N PHE A 2 1.28 -15.35 -3.81
CA PHE A 2 0.64 -14.35 -2.94
C PHE A 2 0.54 -13.07 -3.78
N SER A 3 -0.66 -12.73 -4.29
CA SER A 3 -0.83 -11.45 -4.99
C SER A 3 -0.91 -10.33 -3.95
N ALA A 4 -0.33 -9.16 -4.25
CA ALA A 4 -0.51 -7.98 -3.41
C ALA A 4 -2.00 -7.73 -3.13
N LEU A 5 -2.87 -7.99 -4.11
CA LEU A 5 -4.31 -7.91 -3.97
C LEU A 5 -4.88 -8.75 -2.80
N ALA A 6 -4.38 -9.98 -2.58
CA ALA A 6 -4.83 -10.82 -1.47
C ALA A 6 -4.37 -10.28 -0.11
N ALA A 7 -3.15 -9.75 -0.06
CA ALA A 7 -2.57 -9.18 1.15
C ALA A 7 -3.27 -7.85 1.53
N PHE A 8 -3.73 -7.08 0.53
CA PHE A 8 -4.53 -5.86 0.72
C PHE A 8 -6.03 -6.14 0.94
N ALA A 9 -6.57 -7.28 0.49
CA ALA A 9 -7.94 -7.69 0.80
C ALA A 9 -8.19 -7.88 2.30
N GLU A 10 -7.16 -8.23 3.08
CA GLU A 10 -7.23 -8.26 4.55
C GLU A 10 -7.48 -6.87 5.16
N PHE A 11 -6.97 -5.81 4.53
CA PHE A 11 -7.20 -4.42 4.96
C PHE A 11 -8.64 -3.96 4.72
N HIS A 12 -9.31 -4.50 3.70
CA HIS A 12 -10.70 -4.19 3.37
C HIS A 12 -11.70 -4.74 4.41
N GLN A 13 -11.34 -5.80 5.16
CA GLN A 13 -12.23 -6.38 6.17
C GLN A 13 -12.29 -5.59 7.48
N ALA A 14 -11.38 -4.63 7.69
CA ALA A 14 -11.25 -3.90 8.96
C ALA A 14 -12.16 -2.67 9.10
N GLY A 15 -12.76 -2.16 8.01
CA GLY A 15 -13.63 -1.00 8.06
C GLY A 15 -13.81 -0.36 6.69
N ASN A 16 -14.97 0.26 6.48
CA ASN A 16 -15.38 0.88 5.23
C ASN A 16 -14.36 1.97 4.82
N LEU A 17 -13.43 1.62 3.92
CA LEU A 17 -12.38 2.53 3.46
C LEU A 17 -12.99 3.75 2.78
N LYS A 18 -12.41 4.92 3.02
CA LYS A 18 -12.76 6.15 2.29
C LYS A 18 -12.23 6.09 0.85
N ALA A 19 -12.78 6.93 -0.04
CA ALA A 19 -12.37 6.98 -1.45
C ALA A 19 -10.85 7.18 -1.64
N ASP A 20 -10.25 8.06 -0.84
CA ASP A 20 -8.81 8.33 -0.88
C ASP A 20 -7.99 7.10 -0.44
N GLN A 21 -8.46 6.40 0.61
CA GLN A 21 -7.84 5.16 1.10
C GLN A 21 -7.90 4.05 0.05
N MET A 22 -9.05 3.88 -0.62
CA MET A 22 -9.20 2.93 -1.73
C MET A 22 -8.27 3.27 -2.89
N THR A 23 -8.18 4.55 -3.26
CA THR A 23 -7.31 5.02 -4.34
C THR A 23 -5.84 4.76 -4.03
N PHE A 24 -5.41 5.07 -2.81
CA PHE A 24 -4.05 4.83 -2.36
C PHE A 24 -3.70 3.33 -2.40
N ILE A 25 -4.55 2.46 -1.84
CA ILE A 25 -4.34 1.01 -1.89
C ILE A 25 -4.26 0.51 -3.33
N ASN A 26 -5.15 0.99 -4.22
CA ASN A 26 -5.13 0.59 -5.61
C ASN A 26 -3.81 1.00 -6.30
N GLN A 27 -3.27 2.19 -6.00
CA GLN A 27 -1.96 2.61 -6.50
C GLN A 27 -0.84 1.69 -6.01
N ILE A 28 -0.88 1.24 -4.76
CA ILE A 28 0.13 0.30 -4.23
C ILE A 28 0.07 -1.01 -5.02
N VAL A 29 -1.13 -1.58 -5.21
CA VAL A 29 -1.30 -2.84 -5.95
C VAL A 29 -0.83 -2.71 -7.39
N MET A 30 -1.24 -1.64 -8.09
CA MET A 30 -0.80 -1.40 -9.47
C MET A 30 0.71 -1.26 -9.58
N HIS A 31 1.35 -0.56 -8.63
CA HIS A 31 2.80 -0.40 -8.64
C HIS A 31 3.50 -1.74 -8.42
N PHE A 32 3.03 -2.54 -7.46
CA PHE A 32 3.58 -3.86 -7.22
C PHE A 32 3.46 -4.78 -8.44
N GLU A 33 2.31 -4.79 -9.11
CA GLU A 33 2.12 -5.61 -10.31
C GLU A 33 3.03 -5.20 -11.47
N GLN A 34 3.46 -3.94 -11.53
CA GLN A 34 4.35 -3.43 -12.57
C GLN A 34 5.84 -3.64 -12.24
N SER A 35 6.24 -3.30 -11.01
CA SER A 35 7.65 -3.27 -10.60
C SER A 35 8.09 -4.56 -9.90
N GLY A 36 7.15 -5.34 -9.36
CA GLY A 36 7.42 -6.53 -8.55
C GLY A 36 7.85 -6.24 -7.11
N THR A 37 8.14 -4.98 -6.78
CA THR A 37 8.47 -4.49 -5.43
C THR A 37 7.92 -3.07 -5.25
N ILE A 38 7.87 -2.59 -4.00
CA ILE A 38 7.47 -1.22 -3.64
C ILE A 38 8.46 -0.68 -2.61
N GLU A 39 9.23 0.35 -2.95
CA GLU A 39 10.09 0.99 -1.95
C GLU A 39 9.26 1.90 -1.03
N ALA A 40 9.52 1.84 0.28
CA ALA A 40 8.77 2.63 1.26
C ALA A 40 8.85 4.15 1.00
N GLY A 41 9.97 4.62 0.42
CA GLY A 41 10.14 6.02 0.01
C GLY A 41 9.12 6.48 -1.04
N MET A 42 8.62 5.57 -1.88
CA MET A 42 7.66 5.89 -2.95
C MET A 42 6.31 6.35 -2.41
N LEU A 43 5.94 5.95 -1.19
CA LEU A 43 4.69 6.39 -0.54
C LEU A 43 4.66 7.90 -0.26
N PHE A 44 5.81 8.56 -0.37
CA PHE A 44 6.00 10.00 -0.23
C PHE A 44 6.30 10.70 -1.57
N GLU A 45 6.16 9.98 -2.69
CA GLU A 45 6.35 10.49 -4.04
C GLU A 45 5.10 10.31 -4.89
N SER A 46 5.11 10.85 -6.11
CA SER A 46 4.06 10.56 -7.10
C SER A 46 4.13 9.09 -7.51
N PRO A 47 2.98 8.39 -7.69
CA PRO A 47 1.62 8.90 -7.73
C PRO A 47 0.88 8.97 -6.38
N PHE A 48 1.51 8.56 -5.28
CA PHE A 48 0.89 8.42 -3.96
C PHE A 48 0.53 9.75 -3.31
N ILE A 49 1.41 10.74 -3.43
CA ILE A 49 1.13 12.11 -2.93
C ILE A 49 0.09 12.88 -3.77
N ASN A 50 -0.30 12.35 -4.93
CA ASN A 50 -1.39 12.95 -5.72
C ASN A 50 -2.75 12.67 -5.09
N VAL A 51 -2.86 11.65 -4.24
CA VAL A 51 -4.08 11.36 -3.48
C VAL A 51 -4.17 12.31 -2.28
N ASN A 52 -3.06 12.52 -1.59
CA ASN A 52 -2.95 13.43 -0.46
C ASN A 52 -1.52 13.97 -0.35
N ASP A 53 -1.36 15.26 -0.12
CA ASP A 53 -0.05 15.94 -0.06
C ASP A 53 0.83 15.46 1.11
N GLN A 54 0.23 14.88 2.15
CA GLN A 54 0.92 14.25 3.27
C GLN A 54 1.21 12.76 3.02
N GLY A 55 0.76 12.18 1.91
CA GLY A 55 0.93 10.76 1.57
C GLY A 55 0.22 9.82 2.55
N LEU A 56 0.91 8.75 2.96
CA LEU A 56 0.38 7.72 3.87
C LEU A 56 -0.24 8.28 5.16
N PRO A 57 0.43 9.14 5.96
CA PRO A 57 -0.12 9.67 7.22
C PRO A 57 -1.28 10.67 7.03
N GLY A 58 -1.49 11.21 5.83
CA GLY A 58 -2.66 12.05 5.54
C GLY A 58 -3.94 11.25 5.28
N ILE A 59 -3.78 9.98 4.91
CA ILE A 59 -4.86 9.10 4.44
C ILE A 59 -5.22 8.05 5.50
N PHE A 60 -4.23 7.61 6.27
CA PHE A 60 -4.35 6.56 7.29
C PHE A 60 -3.89 7.08 8.65
N ASP A 61 -4.53 6.59 9.71
CA ASP A 61 -4.01 6.80 11.06
C ASP A 61 -2.67 6.08 11.26
N GLU A 62 -1.95 6.42 12.32
CA GLU A 62 -0.62 5.88 12.60
C GLU A 62 -0.60 4.35 12.65
N ALA A 63 -1.61 3.73 13.25
CA ALA A 63 -1.70 2.28 13.37
C ALA A 63 -1.90 1.59 12.01
N ALA A 64 -2.76 2.15 11.16
CA ALA A 64 -3.01 1.67 9.82
C ALA A 64 -1.80 1.93 8.90
N ALA A 65 -1.15 3.09 9.02
CA ALA A 65 0.06 3.42 8.29
C ALA A 65 1.20 2.42 8.59
N ILE A 66 1.42 2.09 9.87
CA ILE A 66 2.41 1.07 10.27
C ILE A 66 2.09 -0.28 9.65
N ARG A 67 0.82 -0.70 9.69
CA ARG A 67 0.40 -1.98 9.09
C ARG A 67 0.60 -2.01 7.57
N ILE A 68 0.37 -0.89 6.86
CA ILE A 68 0.62 -0.78 5.42
C ILE A 68 2.11 -0.91 5.13
N MET A 69 2.97 -0.25 5.91
CA MET A 69 4.43 -0.37 5.75
C MET A 69 4.91 -1.81 5.96
N GLN A 70 4.44 -2.49 7.02
CA GLN A 70 4.76 -3.90 7.28
C GLN A 70 4.27 -4.83 6.16
N LEU A 71 3.10 -4.52 5.58
CA LEU A 71 2.54 -5.28 4.46
C LEU A 71 3.43 -5.17 3.22
N ILE A 72 3.89 -3.96 2.91
CA ILE A 72 4.81 -3.68 1.81
C ILE A 72 6.13 -4.44 2.00
N GLU A 73 6.73 -4.38 3.19
CA GLU A 73 7.96 -5.12 3.51
C GLU A 73 7.77 -6.63 3.30
N ARG A 74 6.66 -7.19 3.78
CA ARG A 74 6.34 -8.62 3.63
C ARG A 74 6.17 -9.02 2.17
N ILE A 75 5.50 -8.18 1.39
CA ILE A 75 5.26 -8.40 -0.04
C ILE A 75 6.59 -8.33 -0.81
N ASN A 76 7.44 -7.33 -0.55
CA ASN A 76 8.76 -7.22 -1.17
C ASN A 76 9.65 -8.41 -0.83
N TRP A 77 9.68 -8.82 0.44
CA TRP A 77 10.43 -9.99 0.86
C TRP A 77 9.95 -11.26 0.13
N SER A 78 8.64 -11.40 -0.03
CA SER A 78 8.05 -12.53 -0.78
C SER A 78 8.39 -12.49 -2.28
N ALA A 79 8.59 -11.31 -2.85
CA ALA A 79 9.00 -11.13 -4.25
C ALA A 79 10.51 -11.41 -4.45
N GLU A 80 11.35 -11.10 -3.46
CA GLU A 80 12.79 -11.35 -3.51
C GLU A 80 13.16 -12.84 -3.36
N VAL A 81 12.38 -13.59 -2.58
CA VAL A 81 12.59 -15.04 -2.36
C VAL A 81 11.89 -15.93 -3.39
N GLY A 82 11.18 -15.34 -4.37
CA GLY A 82 10.30 -16.01 -5.33
C GLY A 82 10.92 -16.35 -6.68
#